data_AF-A0A1F6IU49-F1
#
_entry.id   AF-A0A1F6IU49-F1
#
_cell.length_a   1.000
_cell.length_b   1.000
_cell.length_c   1.000
_cell.angle_alpha   90.00
_cell.angle_beta   90.00
_cell.angle_gamma   90.00
#
_symmetry.space_group_name_H-M   'P 1'
#
loop_
_entity.id
_entity.type
_entity.pdbx_description
1 polymer ?
#
loop_
_entity_poly.entity_id
_entity_poly.type
_entity_poly.pdbx_seq_one_letter_code
_entity_poly.pdbx_strand_id
1 'polypeptide(L)' 'MAGKVDEKDSKTLTKIVLALKKRGAEGIILGCTELPLVFSSDFNMPVFNSLEILARALLQKVNK' A
#
# COMPACT_ATOMS: atom_id res chain seq x y z
N MET A 1 -6.12 -10.02 -16.68
CA MET A 1 -4.74 -9.49 -16.85
C MET A 1 -3.88 -10.15 -15.79
N ALA A 2 -2.94 -11.02 -16.16
CA ALA A 2 -2.05 -11.63 -15.18
C ALA A 2 -0.90 -10.63 -14.89
N GLY A 3 -0.95 -9.98 -13.73
CA GLY A 3 0.15 -9.13 -13.28
C GLY A 3 1.36 -9.99 -12.93
N LYS A 4 2.53 -9.64 -13.48
CA LYS A 4 3.79 -10.28 -13.11
C LYS A 4 4.36 -9.52 -11.91
N VAL A 5 4.69 -10.24 -10.84
CA VAL A 5 5.37 -9.67 -9.67
C VAL A 5 6.87 -9.96 -9.82
N ASP A 6 7.67 -8.91 -9.93
CA ASP A 6 9.13 -9.01 -10.02
C ASP A 6 9.79 -8.27 -8.83
N GLU A 7 10.94 -8.76 -8.35
CA GLU A 7 11.70 -8.08 -7.28
C GLU A 7 12.05 -6.62 -7.66
N LYS A 8 12.21 -6.34 -8.95
CA LYS A 8 12.50 -5.00 -9.46
C LYS A 8 11.37 -4.01 -9.15
N ASP A 9 10.13 -4.47 -9.14
CA ASP A 9 8.96 -3.63 -8.88
C ASP A 9 8.95 -3.23 -7.41
N SER A 10 9.20 -4.17 -6.50
CA SER A 10 9.33 -3.89 -5.06
C SER A 10 10.45 -2.87 -4.78
N LYS A 11 11.63 -3.06 -5.40
CA LYS A 11 12.75 -2.09 -5.28
C LYS A 11 12.39 -0.70 -5.81
N THR A 12 11.60 -0.63 -6.87
CA THR A 12 11.14 0.64 -7.46
C THR A 12 10.17 1.34 -6.52
N LEU A 13 9.21 0.61 -5.96
CA LEU A 13 8.27 1.12 -4.96
C LEU A 13 9.01 1.65 -3.72
N THR A 14 10.02 0.94 -3.23
CA THR A 14 10.88 1.39 -2.12
C THR A 14 11.56 2.73 -2.41
N LYS A 15 12.10 2.92 -3.62
CA LYS A 15 12.70 4.20 -4.01
C LYS A 15 11.68 5.35 -4.01
N ILE A 16 10.47 5.08 -4.50
CA ILE A 16 9.37 6.06 -4.52
C ILE A 16 8.98 6.44 -3.08
N VAL A 17 8.78 5.46 -2.20
CA VAL A 17 8.43 5.70 -0.79
C VAL A 17 9.50 6.52 -0.09
N LEU A 18 10.79 6.21 -0.26
CA LEU A 18 11.88 6.98 0.33
C LEU A 18 11.93 8.42 -0.20
N ALA A 19 11.66 8.63 -1.49
CA ALA A 19 11.60 9.96 -2.07
C ALA A 19 10.42 10.79 -1.52
N LEU A 20 9.26 10.16 -1.34
CA LEU A 20 8.08 10.79 -0.74
C LEU A 20 8.30 11.11 0.74
N LYS A 21 8.94 10.20 1.50
CA LYS A 21 9.32 10.43 2.89
C LYS A 21 10.22 11.66 3.03
N LYS A 22 11.23 11.80 2.15
CA LYS A 22 12.10 12.99 2.11
C LYS A 22 11.35 14.30 1.80
N ARG A 23 10.17 14.20 1.16
CA ARG A 23 9.28 15.35 0.88
C ARG A 23 8.29 15.63 2.02
N GLY A 24 8.39 14.92 3.14
CA GLY A 24 7.53 15.11 4.31
C GLY A 24 6.29 14.23 4.33
N ALA A 25 6.22 13.17 3.51
CA ALA A 25 5.14 12.20 3.66
C ALA A 25 5.23 11.50 5.02
N GLU A 26 4.11 11.41 5.73
CA GLU A 26 3.99 10.79 7.06
C GLU A 26 3.34 9.41 7.01
N GLY A 27 2.80 9.01 5.85
CA GLY A 27 2.09 7.75 5.64
C GLY A 27 2.02 7.37 4.16
N ILE A 28 1.79 6.09 3.87
CA ILE A 28 1.55 5.56 2.52
C ILE A 28 0.13 4.98 2.45
N ILE A 29 -0.60 5.29 1.38
CA ILE A 29 -1.87 4.63 1.07
C ILE A 29 -1.66 3.73 -0.15
N LEU A 30 -1.95 2.44 -0.02
CA LEU A 30 -1.95 1.49 -1.13
C LEU A 30 -3.25 1.65 -1.93
N GLY A 31 -3.24 2.55 -2.92
CA GLY A 31 -4.44 2.97 -3.64
C GLY A 31 -4.92 2.06 -4.78
N CYS A 32 -4.16 1.03 -5.15
CA CYS A 32 -4.54 0.05 -6.17
C CYS A 32 -4.64 -1.34 -5.55
N THR A 33 -5.50 -2.19 -6.10
CA THR A 33 -5.75 -3.55 -5.61
C THR A 33 -4.53 -4.48 -5.72
N GLU A 34 -3.59 -4.17 -6.60
CA GLU A 34 -2.39 -4.97 -6.88
C GLU A 34 -1.19 -4.55 -6.02
N LEU A 35 -1.15 -3.31 -5.52
CA LEU A 35 -0.02 -2.81 -4.73
C LEU A 35 0.25 -3.66 -3.48
N PRO A 36 -0.74 -4.15 -2.73
CA PRO A 36 -0.50 -5.06 -1.61
C PRO A 36 0.25 -6.35 -1.98
N LEU A 37 0.25 -6.78 -3.25
CA LEU A 37 0.93 -8.00 -3.70
C LEU A 37 2.44 -7.81 -3.91
N VAL A 38 2.90 -6.56 -4.10
CA VAL A 38 4.28 -6.23 -4.51
C VAL A 38 4.98 -5.32 -3.49
N PHE A 39 4.20 -4.59 -2.69
CA PHE A 39 4.69 -3.64 -1.71
C PHE A 39 5.27 -4.36 -0.48
N SER A 40 6.50 -4.03 -0.11
CA SER A 40 7.13 -4.52 1.12
C SER A 40 6.69 -3.67 2.32
N SER A 41 6.35 -4.29 3.44
CA SER A 41 5.91 -3.57 4.65
C SER A 41 7.06 -2.92 5.45
N ASP A 42 8.30 -3.04 4.98
CA ASP A 42 9.51 -2.74 5.75
C ASP A 42 9.91 -1.25 5.71
N PHE A 43 8.95 -0.37 6.04
CA PHE A 43 9.17 1.07 6.13
C PHE A 43 8.86 1.55 7.55
N ASN A 44 9.74 2.39 8.13
CA ASN A 44 9.46 3.15 9.35
C ASN A 44 8.44 4.28 9.06
N MET A 45 7.26 3.92 8.56
CA MET A 45 6.15 4.82 8.23
C MET A 45 4.84 4.02 8.16
N PRO A 46 3.71 4.52 8.66
CA PRO A 46 2.43 3.82 8.57
C PRO A 46 2.01 3.59 7.12
N VAL A 47 1.53 2.37 6.84
CA VAL A 47 1.03 1.94 5.54
C VAL A 47 -0.45 1.56 5.69
N PHE A 48 -1.29 2.13 4.85
CA PHE A 48 -2.74 1.96 4.86
C PHE A 48 -3.17 1.21 3.61
N ASN A 49 -3.68 -0.01 3.77
CA ASN A 49 -4.31 -0.74 2.69
C ASN A 49 -5.76 -0.25 2.53
N SER A 50 -6.05 0.51 1.48
CA SER A 50 -7.39 1.08 1.30
C SER A 50 -8.45 0.01 1.09
N LEU A 51 -8.11 -1.09 0.41
CA LEU A 51 -9.04 -2.19 0.17
C LEU A 51 -9.47 -2.84 1.50
N GLU A 52 -8.51 -3.13 2.38
CA GLU A 52 -8.78 -3.71 3.68
C GLU A 52 -9.62 -2.77 4.57
N ILE A 53 -9.24 -1.49 4.62
CA ILE A 53 -9.96 -0.49 5.40
C ILE A 53 -11.40 -0.36 4.92
N LEU A 54 -11.61 -0.28 3.61
CA LEU A 54 -12.95 -0.18 3.00
C LEU A 54 -13.78 -1.44 3.26
N ALA A 55 -13.18 -2.64 3.13
CA ALA A 55 -13.87 -3.89 3.40
C ALA A 55 -14.32 -3.99 4.86
N ARG A 56 -13.45 -3.63 5.81
CA ARG A 56 -13.79 -3.59 7.24
C ARG A 56 -14.90 -2.57 7.54
N ALA A 57 -14.81 -1.38 6.95
CA ALA A 57 -15.82 -0.34 7.11
C ALA A 57 -17.20 -0.78 6.56
N LEU A 58 -17.23 -1.48 5.43
CA LEU A 58 -18.45 -2.05 4.87
C LEU A 58 -19.09 -3.06 5.84
N LEU A 59 -18.30 -4.01 6.35
CA LEU A 59 -18.79 -5.02 7.30
C LEU A 59 -19.34 -4.38 8.58
N GLN A 60 -18.65 -3.37 9.12
CA GLN A 60 -19.12 -2.62 10.28
C GLN A 60 -20.43 -1.86 10.02
N LYS A 61 -20.63 -1.38 8.79
CA LYS A 61 -21.84 -0.64 8.40
C LYS A 61 -23.05 -1.56 8.19
N VAL A 62 -22.82 -2.79 7.72
CA VAL A 62 -23.88 -3.79 7.46
C VAL A 62 -24.28 -4.55 8.72
N ASN A 63 -23.34 -4.79 9.65
CA ASN A 63 -23.60 -5.47 10.93
C ASN A 63 -24.14 -4.53 12.02
N LYS A 64 -24.56 -3.32 11.65
CA LYS A 64 -25.15 -2.31 12.53
C LYS A 64 -26.64 -2.21 12.26
#